data_AF-A0A538QD61-F1
#
_entry.id   AF-A0A538QD61-F1
#
_cell.length_a   1.000
_cell.length_b   1.000
_cell.length_c   1.000
_cell.angle_alpha   90.00
_cell.angle_beta   90.00
_cell.angle_gamma   90.00
#
_symmetry.space_group_name_H-M   'P 1'
#
loop_
_entity.id
_entity.type
_entity.pdbx_description
1 polymer ?
#
loop_
_entity_poly.entity_id
_entity_poly.type
_entity_poly.pdbx_seq_one_letter_code
_entity_poly.pdbx_strand_id
1 'polypeptide(L)'
;MICRDFVYAELTALEYLYLVSNPLRGLPPSIAKLAALKALTLDGSSADVAIDAIGQLHNLQTLALSNLGLRSVPNWMRALKKLRILRLHGNPLEKLPHWIGELTELTYLSLAYTELRAVPTSLRNLRKLERLELKGNLNLGLLPEILNRGPTHILDYYFRTTDPAARQPLNEFKLVLVGRGGVGKTTLVHKLITDQFETFRRTAGVQITKWQMEIDGELVRAHIWDFGGQEIMHGTHRFFMTERALYLILLTGREGTEDHDAEYWLSLVRSFAGNVPVIVLLHKWNDYSFELNRALLRQKYGQIVFLTTDSETAHGIAGLREQITNLALGLPGLKASWPVAWQRVKDDLPLEKDSWLTFDAFRAFCSERGVELLGDQEALAGYLHDLGLML
;
A
#
# COMPACT_ATOMS: atom_id res chain seq x y z
N MET A 1 -11.11 38.11 4.37
CA MET A 1 -11.25 39.19 5.37
C MET A 1 -9.88 39.34 6.04
N ILE A 2 -9.26 40.53 6.02
CA ILE A 2 -8.02 40.74 6.78
C ILE A 2 -8.41 40.69 8.26
N CYS A 3 -7.79 39.82 9.03
CA CYS A 3 -7.90 39.87 10.47
C CYS A 3 -7.33 41.22 10.92
N ARG A 4 -8.20 42.17 11.29
CA ARG A 4 -7.79 43.55 11.58
C ARG A 4 -6.77 43.55 12.73
N ASP A 5 -5.63 44.21 12.51
CA ASP A 5 -4.50 44.35 13.46
C ASP A 5 -4.90 44.73 14.89
N PHE A 6 -6.03 45.43 15.03
CA PHE A 6 -6.43 46.03 16.30
C PHE A 6 -6.88 45.00 17.35
N VAL A 7 -7.45 43.86 16.94
CA VAL A 7 -8.13 42.94 17.89
C VAL A 7 -7.14 42.05 18.65
N TYR A 8 -6.03 41.63 18.03
CA TYR A 8 -5.10 40.70 18.69
C TYR A 8 -4.12 41.37 19.65
N ALA A 9 -3.87 42.68 19.49
CA ALA A 9 -2.90 43.39 20.33
C ALA A 9 -3.31 43.49 21.81
N GLU A 10 -4.60 43.35 22.13
CA GLU A 10 -5.14 43.51 23.49
C GLU A 10 -5.46 42.18 24.19
N LEU A 11 -5.51 41.06 23.45
CA LEU A 11 -5.85 39.75 23.98
C LEU A 11 -4.62 39.00 24.54
N THR A 12 -3.80 39.68 25.33
CA THR A 12 -2.49 39.16 25.80
C THR A 12 -2.58 37.91 26.69
N ALA A 13 -3.74 37.66 27.29
CA ALA A 13 -4.03 36.45 28.08
C ALA A 13 -4.58 35.28 27.24
N LEU A 14 -4.75 35.44 25.93
CA LEU A 14 -5.31 34.40 25.07
C LEU A 14 -4.34 33.21 24.96
N GLU A 15 -4.80 32.03 25.38
CA GLU A 15 -4.01 30.80 25.33
C GLU A 15 -4.32 29.93 24.10
N TYR A 16 -5.52 30.04 23.54
CA TYR A 16 -6.00 29.21 22.44
C TYR A 16 -6.66 30.06 21.36
N LEU A 17 -6.22 29.89 20.10
CA LEU A 17 -6.78 30.60 18.95
C LEU A 17 -7.06 29.62 17.81
N TYR A 18 -8.33 29.52 17.42
CA TYR A 18 -8.81 28.63 16.37
C TYR A 18 -9.37 29.45 15.20
N LEU A 19 -8.73 29.39 14.04
CA LEU A 19 -9.12 30.14 12.84
C LEU A 19 -9.37 29.21 11.63
N VAL A 20 -9.86 28.00 11.88
CA VAL A 20 -10.11 26.96 10.86
C VAL A 20 -11.05 27.44 9.75
N SER A 21 -10.71 27.12 8.49
CA SER A 21 -11.52 27.36 7.30
C SER A 21 -11.97 28.81 7.08
N ASN A 22 -11.13 29.78 7.47
CA ASN A 22 -11.40 31.18 7.21
C ASN A 22 -10.71 31.66 5.93
N PRO A 23 -11.32 32.58 5.14
CA PRO A 23 -10.68 33.20 3.98
C PRO A 23 -9.68 34.29 4.43
N LEU A 24 -8.67 33.87 5.18
CA LEU A 24 -7.56 34.71 5.64
C LEU A 24 -6.60 34.95 4.48
N ARG A 25 -6.09 36.17 4.38
CA ARG A 25 -4.98 36.52 3.47
C ARG A 25 -3.63 36.58 4.20
N GLY A 26 -3.60 36.21 5.48
CA GLY A 26 -2.46 36.46 6.36
C GLY A 26 -2.89 36.68 7.80
N LEU A 27 -1.96 36.45 8.72
CA LEU A 27 -2.09 36.91 10.10
C LEU A 27 -1.46 38.30 10.21
N PRO A 28 -2.11 39.24 10.92
CA PRO A 28 -1.50 40.53 11.18
C PRO A 28 -0.22 40.39 12.03
N PRO A 29 0.81 41.24 11.86
CA PRO A 29 2.02 41.20 12.69
C PRO A 29 1.76 41.28 14.19
N SER A 30 0.64 41.92 14.58
CA SER A 30 0.16 41.99 15.96
C SER A 30 -0.10 40.62 16.61
N ILE A 31 -0.25 39.53 15.85
CA ILE A 31 -0.34 38.17 16.40
C ILE A 31 0.86 37.84 17.30
N ALA A 32 2.05 38.37 16.99
CA ALA A 32 3.26 38.16 17.76
C ALA A 32 3.16 38.67 19.22
N LYS A 33 2.16 39.53 19.54
CA LYS A 33 1.91 40.03 20.90
C LYS A 33 1.20 39.03 21.80
N LEU A 34 0.64 37.95 21.26
CA LEU A 34 -0.06 36.91 22.01
C LEU A 34 0.92 35.97 22.73
N ALA A 35 1.74 36.52 23.63
CA ALA A 35 2.83 35.77 24.29
C ALA A 35 2.33 34.59 25.15
N ALA A 36 1.07 34.61 25.60
CA ALA A 36 0.45 33.51 26.35
C ALA A 36 -0.06 32.36 25.45
N LEU A 37 -0.04 32.51 24.13
CA LEU A 37 -0.65 31.54 23.21
C LEU A 37 0.07 30.19 23.26
N LYS A 38 -0.69 29.14 23.57
CA LYS A 38 -0.25 27.73 23.63
C LYS A 38 -0.72 26.93 22.42
N ALA A 39 -1.85 27.30 21.81
CA ALA A 39 -2.37 26.60 20.65
C ALA A 39 -2.86 27.55 19.56
N LEU A 40 -2.45 27.28 18.32
CA LEU A 40 -2.89 27.99 17.12
C LEU A 40 -3.27 26.99 16.02
N THR A 41 -4.48 27.10 15.47
CA THR A 41 -4.85 26.40 14.23
C THR A 41 -5.32 27.38 13.17
N LEU A 42 -4.82 27.17 11.95
CA LEU A 42 -5.20 27.87 10.74
C LEU A 42 -5.72 26.90 9.66
N ASP A 43 -6.01 25.64 10.01
CA ASP A 43 -6.29 24.57 9.04
C ASP A 43 -7.31 25.00 7.96
N GLY A 44 -6.99 24.76 6.69
CA GLY A 44 -7.87 25.06 5.55
C GLY A 44 -8.10 26.55 5.26
N SER A 45 -7.25 27.45 5.79
CA SER A 45 -7.24 28.86 5.40
C SER A 45 -6.54 29.03 4.04
N SER A 46 -7.20 29.62 3.03
CA SER A 46 -6.68 29.65 1.65
C SER A 46 -5.51 30.63 1.42
N ALA A 47 -4.94 30.54 0.21
CA ALA A 47 -3.70 31.11 -0.36
C ALA A 47 -3.16 32.47 0.17
N ASP A 48 -1.83 32.51 0.30
CA ASP A 48 -0.94 33.63 0.70
C ASP A 48 -0.95 34.04 2.17
N VAL A 49 -1.12 33.09 3.10
CA VAL A 49 -1.04 33.41 4.53
C VAL A 49 0.41 33.77 4.92
N ALA A 50 0.70 35.06 5.07
CA ALA A 50 1.88 35.52 5.80
C ALA A 50 1.76 35.08 7.27
N ILE A 51 2.63 34.14 7.66
CA ILE A 51 2.63 33.46 8.97
C ILE A 51 3.98 33.51 9.69
N ASP A 52 4.92 34.30 9.18
CA ASP A 52 6.24 34.49 9.78
C ASP A 52 6.17 35.07 11.19
N ALA A 53 5.19 35.93 11.47
CA ALA A 53 4.92 36.45 12.81
C ALA A 53 4.63 35.35 13.86
N ILE A 54 4.19 34.14 13.45
CA ILE A 54 4.00 32.99 14.36
C ILE A 54 5.34 32.59 15.00
N GLY A 55 6.48 32.83 14.34
CA GLY A 55 7.81 32.49 14.87
C GLY A 55 8.17 33.16 16.19
N GLN A 56 7.47 34.25 16.57
CA GLN A 56 7.64 34.97 17.83
C GLN A 56 6.85 34.34 19.00
N LEU A 57 5.95 33.40 18.71
CA LEU A 57 5.08 32.77 19.69
C LEU A 57 5.78 31.57 20.38
N HIS A 58 6.87 31.84 21.08
CA HIS A 58 7.76 30.83 21.66
C HIS A 58 7.09 29.90 22.71
N ASN A 59 5.90 30.26 23.19
CA ASN A 59 5.10 29.44 24.11
C ASN A 59 4.16 28.44 23.43
N LEU A 60 4.10 28.43 22.10
CA LEU A 60 3.28 27.49 21.35
C LEU A 60 3.68 26.04 21.63
N GLN A 61 2.68 25.25 21.97
CA GLN A 61 2.74 23.81 22.18
C GLN A 61 2.00 23.05 21.08
N THR A 62 0.98 23.67 20.47
CA THR A 62 0.20 23.10 19.36
C THR A 62 0.14 24.07 18.20
N LEU A 63 0.57 23.62 17.02
CA LEU A 63 0.49 24.36 15.78
C LEU A 63 -0.11 23.49 14.67
N ALA A 64 -1.23 23.92 14.10
CA ALA A 64 -1.89 23.23 12.99
C ALA A 64 -2.02 24.16 11.79
N LEU A 65 -1.39 23.75 10.69
CA LEU A 65 -1.22 24.49 9.45
C LEU A 65 -1.56 23.59 8.25
N SER A 66 -2.59 22.77 8.39
CA SER A 66 -2.97 21.75 7.40
C SER A 66 -3.75 22.36 6.24
N ASN A 67 -3.59 21.80 5.04
CA ASN A 67 -4.29 22.25 3.82
C ASN A 67 -4.12 23.77 3.53
N LEU A 68 -2.92 24.31 3.72
CA LEU A 68 -2.59 25.72 3.45
C LEU A 68 -1.86 25.93 2.12
N GLY A 69 -1.53 24.84 1.40
CA GLY A 69 -0.72 24.92 0.19
C GLY A 69 0.76 25.24 0.44
N LEU A 70 1.28 24.96 1.65
CA LEU A 70 2.69 25.17 1.96
C LEU A 70 3.57 24.26 1.09
N ARG A 71 4.52 24.85 0.37
CA ARG A 71 5.50 24.12 -0.45
C ARG A 71 6.78 23.75 0.32
N SER A 72 7.00 24.39 1.46
CA SER A 72 8.12 24.12 2.35
C SER A 72 7.72 24.39 3.80
N VAL A 73 8.40 23.73 4.74
CA VAL A 73 8.25 24.04 6.16
C VAL A 73 9.00 25.36 6.44
N PRO A 74 8.31 26.43 6.88
CA PRO A 74 8.95 27.73 7.03
C PRO A 74 10.03 27.76 8.11
N ASN A 75 11.15 28.44 7.86
CA ASN A 75 12.30 28.47 8.78
C ASN A 75 12.00 29.08 10.15
N TRP A 76 11.03 30.00 10.26
CA TRP A 76 10.65 30.60 11.54
C TRP A 76 10.14 29.57 12.56
N MET A 77 9.62 28.43 12.09
CA MET A 77 9.11 27.36 12.97
C MET A 77 10.24 26.70 13.78
N ARG A 78 11.49 26.82 13.34
CA ARG A 78 12.68 26.36 14.09
C ARG A 78 12.76 26.98 15.48
N ALA A 79 12.22 28.19 15.67
CA ALA A 79 12.24 28.92 16.95
C ALA A 79 11.21 28.41 17.97
N LEU A 80 10.24 27.59 17.57
CA LEU A 80 9.13 27.14 18.41
C LEU A 80 9.50 25.88 19.23
N LYS A 81 10.50 26.00 20.10
CA LYS A 81 11.12 24.88 20.83
C LYS A 81 10.18 24.15 21.81
N LYS A 82 9.02 24.73 22.15
CA LYS A 82 8.01 24.12 23.04
C LYS A 82 6.93 23.33 22.31
N LEU A 83 6.99 23.22 20.98
CA LEU A 83 6.00 22.48 20.20
C LEU A 83 5.97 21.01 20.59
N ARG A 84 4.77 20.53 20.92
CA ARG A 84 4.42 19.14 21.18
C ARG A 84 3.62 18.54 20.03
N ILE A 85 2.75 19.33 19.42
CA ILE A 85 1.89 18.90 18.30
C ILE A 85 2.13 19.81 17.11
N LEU A 86 2.53 19.21 15.98
CA LEU A 86 2.68 19.89 14.70
C LEU A 86 1.88 19.15 13.62
N ARG A 87 0.87 19.84 13.04
CA ARG A 87 0.07 19.32 11.93
C ARG A 87 0.35 20.10 10.66
N LEU A 88 0.79 19.38 9.63
CA LEU A 88 1.14 19.89 8.31
C LEU A 88 0.53 19.06 7.19
N HIS A 89 -0.46 18.20 7.46
CA HIS A 89 -1.03 17.32 6.45
C HIS A 89 -1.69 18.10 5.30
N GLY A 90 -1.71 17.49 4.11
CA GLY A 90 -2.34 18.08 2.92
C GLY A 90 -1.65 19.33 2.40
N ASN A 91 -0.36 19.50 2.70
CA ASN A 91 0.49 20.54 2.12
C ASN A 91 1.52 19.90 1.19
N PRO A 92 1.79 20.43 -0.03
CA PRO A 92 2.76 19.86 -0.97
C PRO A 92 4.23 20.10 -0.54
N LEU A 93 4.63 19.54 0.60
CA LEU A 93 5.97 19.60 1.17
C LEU A 93 6.87 18.51 0.55
N GLU A 94 7.55 18.81 -0.56
CA GLU A 94 8.45 17.82 -1.19
C GLU A 94 9.62 17.38 -0.27
N LYS A 95 10.03 18.24 0.66
CA LYS A 95 11.16 18.03 1.59
C LYS A 95 10.86 18.59 2.98
N LEU A 96 11.41 17.95 4.01
CA LEU A 96 11.52 18.52 5.36
C LEU A 96 12.91 19.10 5.60
N PRO A 97 13.01 20.23 6.33
CA PRO A 97 14.30 20.79 6.71
C PRO A 97 14.98 19.94 7.79
N HIS A 98 16.31 19.88 7.77
CA HIS A 98 17.09 19.15 8.79
C HIS A 98 16.82 19.64 10.22
N TRP A 99 16.53 20.93 10.41
CA TRP A 99 16.26 21.49 11.74
C TRP A 99 14.97 20.96 12.38
N ILE A 100 14.09 20.25 11.65
CA ILE A 100 12.86 19.67 12.23
C ILE A 100 13.17 18.77 13.44
N GLY A 101 14.32 18.09 13.43
CA GLY A 101 14.80 17.27 14.54
C GLY A 101 15.22 18.06 15.79
N GLU A 102 15.29 19.39 15.73
CA GLU A 102 15.54 20.25 16.88
C GLU A 102 14.28 20.55 17.69
N LEU A 103 13.09 20.17 17.21
CA LEU A 103 11.83 20.31 17.93
C LEU A 103 11.63 19.12 18.88
N THR A 104 12.56 18.94 19.81
CA THR A 104 12.68 17.73 20.65
C THR A 104 11.50 17.46 21.59
N GLU A 105 10.61 18.44 21.79
CA GLU A 105 9.39 18.31 22.59
C GLU A 105 8.20 17.72 21.80
N LEU A 106 8.35 17.49 20.48
CA LEU A 106 7.28 16.92 19.65
C LEU A 106 6.89 15.52 20.13
N THR A 107 5.60 15.36 20.39
CA THR A 107 4.93 14.08 20.66
C THR A 107 4.05 13.64 19.49
N TYR A 108 3.58 14.57 18.66
CA TYR A 108 2.81 14.27 17.45
C TYR A 108 3.23 15.14 16.26
N LEU A 109 3.60 14.48 15.17
CA LEU A 109 3.93 15.08 13.87
C LEU A 109 3.05 14.48 12.77
N SER A 110 2.21 15.32 12.18
CA SER A 110 1.31 14.94 11.08
C SER A 110 1.82 15.49 9.75
N LEU A 111 2.27 14.60 8.87
CA LEU A 111 2.80 14.87 7.53
C LEU A 111 2.08 14.01 6.47
N ALA A 112 0.83 13.64 6.72
CA ALA A 112 0.07 12.84 5.76
C ALA A 112 -0.23 13.66 4.50
N TYR A 113 -0.19 13.02 3.34
CA TYR A 113 -0.52 13.62 2.04
C TYR A 113 0.28 14.90 1.77
N THR A 114 1.60 14.82 1.97
CA THR A 114 2.50 15.97 1.78
C THR A 114 3.44 15.87 0.58
N GLU A 115 3.34 14.81 -0.23
CA GLU A 115 4.19 14.58 -1.41
C GLU A 115 5.70 14.45 -1.09
N LEU A 116 6.05 14.13 0.16
CA LEU A 116 7.44 13.99 0.60
C LEU A 116 8.19 12.95 -0.24
N ARG A 117 9.37 13.33 -0.73
CA ARG A 117 10.28 12.43 -1.44
C ARG A 117 11.37 11.86 -0.54
N ALA A 118 11.66 12.54 0.57
CA ALA A 118 12.59 12.06 1.58
C ALA A 118 12.27 12.66 2.94
N VAL A 119 12.65 11.95 4.01
CA VAL A 119 12.69 12.49 5.37
C VAL A 119 14.13 12.59 5.89
N PRO A 120 14.50 13.66 6.62
CA PRO A 120 15.86 13.86 7.10
C PRO A 120 16.18 12.93 8.28
N THR A 121 17.44 12.50 8.36
CA THR A 121 17.96 11.67 9.47
C THR A 121 17.74 12.29 10.85
N SER A 122 17.62 13.62 10.92
CA SER A 122 17.33 14.36 12.15
C SER A 122 15.97 14.04 12.77
N LEU A 123 15.00 13.44 12.05
CA LEU A 123 13.77 12.95 12.68
C LEU A 123 14.04 11.91 13.77
N ARG A 124 15.17 11.18 13.70
CA ARG A 124 15.60 10.28 14.78
C ARG A 124 15.89 10.98 16.11
N ASN A 125 16.08 12.31 16.09
CA ASN A 125 16.31 13.09 17.31
C ASN A 125 15.04 13.36 18.11
N LEU A 126 13.85 13.14 17.53
CA LEU A 126 12.55 13.38 18.16
C LEU A 126 12.20 12.23 19.11
N ARG A 127 12.96 12.09 20.21
CA ARG A 127 12.85 10.97 21.17
C ARG A 127 11.53 10.90 21.93
N LYS A 128 10.77 12.01 21.97
CA LYS A 128 9.44 12.10 22.60
C LYS A 128 8.29 11.83 21.62
N LEU A 129 8.60 11.55 20.35
CA LEU A 129 7.58 11.39 19.33
C LEU A 129 6.81 10.08 19.53
N GLU A 130 5.51 10.21 19.80
CA GLU A 130 4.59 9.10 20.04
C GLU A 130 3.81 8.75 18.75
N ARG A 131 3.54 9.75 17.91
CA ARG A 131 2.78 9.58 16.66
C ARG A 131 3.44 10.33 15.50
N LEU A 132 3.64 9.61 14.40
CA LEU A 132 4.16 10.12 13.14
C LEU A 132 3.25 9.66 12.01
N GLU A 133 2.65 10.59 11.28
CA GLU A 133 1.78 10.25 10.14
C GLU A 133 2.47 10.60 8.83
N LEU A 134 2.78 9.58 8.03
CA LEU A 134 3.38 9.72 6.69
C LEU A 134 2.49 9.14 5.57
N LYS A 135 1.24 8.75 5.88
CA LYS A 135 0.30 8.19 4.91
C LYS A 135 0.13 9.12 3.70
N GLY A 136 0.11 8.55 2.49
CA GLY A 136 -0.08 9.33 1.27
C GLY A 136 1.18 9.98 0.70
N ASN A 137 2.36 9.75 1.30
CA ASN A 137 3.65 10.12 0.70
C ASN A 137 4.23 8.93 -0.09
N LEU A 138 3.65 8.63 -1.26
CA LEU A 138 3.98 7.43 -2.04
C LEU A 138 5.47 7.37 -2.46
N ASN A 139 6.11 8.52 -2.66
CA ASN A 139 7.53 8.62 -3.03
C ASN A 139 8.49 8.15 -1.93
N LEU A 140 8.03 8.00 -0.67
CA LEU A 140 8.86 7.47 0.41
C LEU A 140 9.03 5.94 0.33
N GLY A 141 8.28 5.24 -0.53
CA GLY A 141 8.36 3.78 -0.67
C GLY A 141 7.96 3.01 0.60
N LEU A 142 7.28 3.67 1.54
CA LEU A 142 6.84 3.07 2.79
C LEU A 142 5.63 2.15 2.58
N LEU A 143 5.70 0.97 3.19
CA LEU A 143 4.62 -0.01 3.14
C LEU A 143 3.47 0.41 4.09
N PRO A 144 2.19 0.20 3.72
CA PRO A 144 1.05 0.54 4.55
C PRO A 144 1.09 -0.05 5.97
N GLU A 145 1.60 -1.27 6.12
CA GLU A 145 1.71 -2.00 7.39
C GLU A 145 2.71 -1.33 8.34
N ILE A 146 3.77 -0.73 7.77
CA ILE A 146 4.78 0.02 8.52
C ILE A 146 4.21 1.37 8.98
N LEU A 147 3.39 2.02 8.15
CA LEU A 147 2.80 3.33 8.44
C LEU A 147 1.85 3.32 9.65
N ASN A 148 1.33 2.16 10.05
CA ASN A 148 0.47 2.00 11.22
C ASN A 148 1.26 1.74 12.52
N ARG A 149 2.60 1.72 12.47
CA ARG A 149 3.47 1.45 13.62
C ARG A 149 3.97 2.74 14.28
N GLY A 150 4.69 2.59 15.39
CA GLY A 150 5.28 3.72 16.10
C GLY A 150 6.40 4.41 15.31
N PRO A 151 6.72 5.69 15.61
CA PRO A 151 7.67 6.48 14.84
C PRO A 151 9.05 5.84 14.69
N THR A 152 9.56 5.19 15.73
CA THR A 152 10.85 4.48 15.69
C THR A 152 10.87 3.40 14.62
N HIS A 153 9.81 2.60 14.50
CA HIS A 153 9.71 1.52 13.52
C HIS A 153 9.62 2.08 12.10
N ILE A 154 8.76 3.10 11.90
CA ILE A 154 8.61 3.77 10.60
C ILE A 154 9.96 4.31 10.11
N LEU A 155 10.67 5.05 10.97
CA LEU A 155 11.94 5.67 10.62
C LEU A 155 13.04 4.63 10.40
N ASP A 156 13.13 3.62 11.25
CA ASP A 156 14.13 2.55 11.10
C ASP A 156 13.93 1.78 9.78
N TYR A 157 12.69 1.37 9.47
CA TYR A 157 12.35 0.77 8.18
C TYR A 157 12.72 1.68 7.00
N TYR A 158 12.28 2.94 7.03
CA TYR A 158 12.57 3.92 5.98
C TYR A 158 14.08 3.99 5.72
N PHE A 159 14.89 4.23 6.75
CA PHE A 159 16.32 4.43 6.56
C PHE A 159 17.07 3.17 6.12
N ARG A 160 16.64 1.97 6.55
CA ARG A 160 17.18 0.70 6.03
C ARG A 160 16.88 0.54 4.54
N THR A 161 15.66 0.88 4.13
CA THR A 161 15.22 0.75 2.74
C THR A 161 15.67 1.90 1.82
N THR A 162 16.24 2.98 2.37
CA THR A 162 16.91 4.01 1.55
C THR A 162 18.36 3.69 1.21
N ASP A 163 19.00 2.81 1.98
CA ASP A 163 20.37 2.35 1.69
C ASP A 163 20.34 1.28 0.59
N PRO A 164 20.94 1.53 -0.59
CA PRO A 164 20.98 0.56 -1.69
C PRO A 164 21.65 -0.77 -1.31
N ALA A 165 22.57 -0.77 -0.34
CA ALA A 165 23.24 -1.98 0.11
C ALA A 165 22.38 -2.82 1.08
N ALA A 166 21.39 -2.20 1.72
CA ALA A 166 20.55 -2.82 2.74
C ALA A 166 19.11 -3.12 2.25
N ARG A 167 18.81 -2.87 0.97
CA ARG A 167 17.49 -3.10 0.37
C ARG A 167 17.53 -4.02 -0.85
N GLN A 168 16.43 -4.72 -1.10
CA GLN A 168 16.19 -5.44 -2.35
C GLN A 168 14.74 -5.24 -2.81
N PRO A 169 14.48 -5.11 -4.12
CA PRO A 169 13.12 -5.15 -4.64
C PRO A 169 12.55 -6.56 -4.47
N LEU A 170 11.29 -6.66 -4.04
CA LEU A 170 10.62 -7.94 -3.89
C LEU A 170 10.52 -8.68 -5.22
N ASN A 171 9.97 -8.03 -6.27
CA ASN A 171 9.81 -8.61 -7.61
C ASN A 171 9.06 -9.95 -7.60
N GLU A 172 8.08 -10.08 -6.70
CA GLU A 172 7.20 -11.23 -6.62
C GLU A 172 5.73 -10.78 -6.49
N PHE A 173 4.80 -11.53 -7.08
CA PHE A 173 3.38 -11.31 -6.89
C PHE A 173 2.59 -12.62 -6.93
N LYS A 174 1.35 -12.58 -6.45
CA LYS A 174 0.45 -13.72 -6.43
C LYS A 174 -0.53 -13.65 -7.61
N LEU A 175 -0.65 -14.77 -8.33
CA LEU A 175 -1.62 -14.95 -9.43
C LEU A 175 -2.58 -16.06 -9.05
N VAL A 176 -3.87 -15.75 -8.94
CA VAL A 176 -4.91 -16.67 -8.45
C VAL A 176 -5.79 -17.10 -9.61
N LEU A 177 -5.86 -18.40 -9.90
CA LEU A 177 -6.73 -18.94 -10.95
C LEU A 177 -7.99 -19.56 -10.34
N VAL A 178 -9.14 -18.98 -10.66
CA VAL A 178 -10.45 -19.46 -10.21
C VAL A 178 -11.33 -19.84 -11.39
N GLY A 179 -12.34 -20.65 -11.15
CA GLY A 179 -13.21 -21.22 -12.19
C GLY A 179 -13.67 -22.62 -11.81
N ARG A 180 -14.79 -23.05 -12.40
CA ARG A 180 -15.37 -24.38 -12.12
C ARG A 180 -14.37 -25.53 -12.36
N GLY A 181 -14.66 -26.71 -11.81
CA GLY A 181 -13.87 -27.91 -12.07
C GLY A 181 -13.88 -28.27 -13.55
N GLY A 182 -12.73 -28.63 -14.12
CA GLY A 182 -12.64 -29.10 -15.51
C GLY A 182 -12.62 -28.01 -16.60
N VAL A 183 -12.63 -26.73 -16.22
CA VAL A 183 -12.52 -25.62 -17.19
C VAL A 183 -11.17 -25.56 -17.91
N GLY A 184 -10.12 -26.20 -17.38
CA GLY A 184 -8.79 -26.26 -18.02
C GLY A 184 -7.69 -25.44 -17.32
N LYS A 185 -7.86 -25.05 -16.06
CA LYS A 185 -6.92 -24.21 -15.30
C LYS A 185 -5.47 -24.71 -15.35
N THR A 186 -5.23 -25.97 -14.98
CA THR A 186 -3.89 -26.57 -14.97
C THR A 186 -3.26 -26.63 -16.35
N THR A 187 -4.05 -26.95 -17.39
CA THR A 187 -3.62 -26.91 -18.79
C THR A 187 -3.24 -25.50 -19.23
N LEU A 188 -4.01 -24.48 -18.83
CA LEU A 188 -3.68 -23.09 -19.10
C LEU A 188 -2.38 -22.67 -18.40
N VAL A 189 -2.19 -23.02 -17.12
CA VAL A 189 -0.95 -22.73 -16.38
C VAL A 189 0.26 -23.34 -17.07
N HIS A 190 0.17 -24.62 -17.44
CA HIS A 190 1.23 -25.28 -18.19
C HIS A 190 1.53 -24.54 -19.49
N LYS A 191 0.51 -24.25 -20.29
CA LYS A 191 0.66 -23.51 -21.55
C LYS A 191 1.28 -22.14 -21.36
N LEU A 192 0.91 -21.39 -20.32
CA LEU A 192 1.49 -20.08 -20.01
C LEU A 192 2.99 -20.15 -19.76
N ILE A 193 3.43 -21.17 -19.01
CA ILE A 193 4.82 -21.32 -18.55
C ILE A 193 5.72 -21.97 -19.61
N THR A 194 5.28 -23.09 -20.20
CA THR A 194 6.13 -23.93 -21.06
C THR A 194 5.89 -23.69 -22.53
N ASP A 195 4.83 -22.95 -22.88
CA ASP A 195 4.31 -22.80 -24.24
C ASP A 195 3.86 -24.12 -24.89
N GLN A 196 3.75 -25.21 -24.12
CA GLN A 196 3.32 -26.52 -24.58
C GLN A 196 1.89 -26.84 -24.13
N PHE A 197 1.14 -27.52 -25.00
CA PHE A 197 -0.19 -28.03 -24.66
C PHE A 197 -0.08 -29.43 -24.05
N GLU A 198 -0.67 -29.60 -22.87
CA GLU A 198 -0.79 -30.90 -22.20
C GLU A 198 -2.12 -30.96 -21.44
N THR A 199 -2.75 -32.13 -21.44
CA THR A 199 -3.99 -32.36 -20.69
C THR A 199 -3.67 -33.06 -19.37
N PHE A 200 -4.22 -32.51 -18.29
CA PHE A 200 -3.99 -33.02 -16.95
C PHE A 200 -5.25 -33.67 -16.40
N ARG A 201 -5.08 -34.69 -15.56
CA ARG A 201 -6.17 -35.18 -14.70
C ARG A 201 -6.59 -34.08 -13.73
N ARG A 202 -7.78 -34.20 -13.13
CA ARG A 202 -8.27 -33.23 -12.14
C ARG A 202 -7.24 -33.05 -11.02
N THR A 203 -6.77 -31.83 -10.86
CA THR A 203 -5.87 -31.41 -9.78
C THR A 203 -6.59 -31.57 -8.43
N ALA A 204 -5.93 -32.23 -7.49
CA ALA A 204 -6.40 -32.40 -6.12
C ALA A 204 -5.83 -31.28 -5.24
N GLY A 205 -6.69 -30.62 -4.47
CA GLY A 205 -6.26 -29.55 -3.54
C GLY A 205 -5.79 -28.29 -4.26
N VAL A 206 -4.68 -27.71 -3.79
CA VAL A 206 -4.09 -26.48 -4.32
C VAL A 206 -2.69 -26.77 -4.85
N GLN A 207 -2.41 -26.32 -6.07
CA GLN A 207 -1.08 -26.38 -6.66
C GLN A 207 -0.51 -24.98 -6.80
N ILE A 208 0.69 -24.76 -6.23
CA ILE A 208 1.42 -23.50 -6.36
C ILE A 208 2.56 -23.72 -7.35
N THR A 209 2.51 -23.01 -8.47
CA THR A 209 3.54 -23.07 -9.52
C THR A 209 4.26 -21.73 -9.62
N LYS A 210 5.59 -21.75 -9.68
CA LYS A 210 6.41 -20.54 -9.84
C LYS A 210 6.60 -20.27 -11.33
N TRP A 211 6.20 -19.09 -11.78
CA TRP A 211 6.43 -18.63 -13.15
C TRP A 211 7.37 -17.44 -13.15
N GLN A 212 8.52 -17.58 -13.80
CA GLN A 212 9.44 -16.47 -14.03
C GLN A 212 9.09 -15.74 -15.33
N MET A 213 9.01 -14.42 -15.26
CA MET A 213 8.68 -13.57 -16.39
C MET A 213 9.43 -12.24 -16.30
N GLU A 214 9.60 -11.56 -17.43
CA GLU A 214 10.21 -10.24 -17.49
C GLU A 214 9.14 -9.15 -17.42
N ILE A 215 9.32 -8.20 -16.51
CA ILE A 215 8.44 -7.04 -16.33
C ILE A 215 9.31 -5.81 -16.13
N ASP A 216 9.20 -4.84 -17.05
CA ASP A 216 9.98 -3.59 -17.05
C ASP A 216 11.50 -3.83 -16.99
N GLY A 217 11.99 -4.81 -17.77
CA GLY A 217 13.40 -5.17 -17.83
C GLY A 217 13.93 -5.92 -16.60
N GLU A 218 13.08 -6.23 -15.62
CA GLU A 218 13.46 -7.00 -14.42
C GLU A 218 12.78 -8.37 -14.41
N LEU A 219 13.51 -9.36 -13.87
CA LEU A 219 12.96 -10.69 -13.64
C LEU A 219 11.99 -10.64 -12.44
N VAL A 220 10.75 -11.03 -12.68
CA VAL A 220 9.67 -11.10 -11.69
C VAL A 220 9.17 -12.53 -11.57
N ARG A 221 8.83 -12.94 -10.35
CA ARG A 221 8.25 -14.24 -10.04
C ARG A 221 6.77 -14.13 -9.73
N ALA A 222 5.93 -14.76 -10.54
CA ALA A 222 4.54 -14.99 -10.22
C ALA A 222 4.36 -16.31 -9.45
N HIS A 223 3.69 -16.25 -8.30
CA HIS A 223 3.24 -17.44 -7.56
C HIS A 223 1.83 -17.77 -8.03
N ILE A 224 1.72 -18.77 -8.90
CA ILE A 224 0.46 -19.17 -9.52
C ILE A 224 -0.25 -20.17 -8.62
N TRP A 225 -1.40 -19.76 -8.08
CA TRP A 225 -2.29 -20.57 -7.28
C TRP A 225 -3.38 -21.19 -8.17
N ASP A 226 -3.22 -22.47 -8.49
CA ASP A 226 -4.20 -23.27 -9.22
C ASP A 226 -5.04 -24.10 -8.24
N PHE A 227 -6.32 -23.75 -8.18
CA PHE A 227 -7.28 -24.40 -7.30
C PHE A 227 -7.93 -25.61 -8.00
N GLY A 228 -7.73 -26.79 -7.43
CA GLY A 228 -8.28 -28.05 -7.91
C GLY A 228 -9.81 -28.02 -8.06
N GLY A 229 -10.33 -28.88 -8.93
CA GLY A 229 -11.75 -28.87 -9.34
C GLY A 229 -12.75 -29.41 -8.31
N GLN A 230 -12.32 -29.72 -7.08
CA GLN A 230 -13.26 -29.83 -5.98
C GLN A 230 -13.66 -28.40 -5.62
N GLU A 231 -14.95 -28.12 -5.54
CA GLU A 231 -15.42 -26.88 -4.92
C GLU A 231 -14.75 -26.80 -3.56
N ILE A 232 -13.71 -25.96 -3.49
CA ILE A 232 -13.03 -25.66 -2.25
C ILE A 232 -14.15 -25.15 -1.37
N MET A 233 -14.44 -25.92 -0.32
CA MET A 233 -15.59 -25.70 0.56
C MET A 233 -15.70 -24.21 0.83
N HIS A 234 -16.88 -23.64 0.60
CA HIS A 234 -17.15 -22.20 0.53
C HIS A 234 -16.55 -21.33 1.67
N GLY A 235 -16.03 -21.92 2.75
CA GLY A 235 -15.30 -21.25 3.83
C GLY A 235 -13.76 -21.15 3.69
N THR A 236 -13.06 -22.01 2.95
CA THR A 236 -11.58 -22.02 2.94
C THR A 236 -10.96 -21.05 1.94
N HIS A 237 -11.73 -20.54 0.97
CA HIS A 237 -11.27 -19.50 0.02
C HIS A 237 -10.78 -18.22 0.71
N ARG A 238 -11.31 -17.89 1.90
CA ARG A 238 -10.90 -16.74 2.70
C ARG A 238 -9.40 -16.74 3.01
N PHE A 239 -8.79 -17.90 3.19
CA PHE A 239 -7.38 -18.01 3.55
C PHE A 239 -6.44 -17.73 2.36
N PHE A 240 -6.96 -17.77 1.13
CA PHE A 240 -6.12 -17.74 -0.06
C PHE A 240 -6.36 -16.51 -0.95
N MET A 241 -7.43 -15.75 -0.72
CA MET A 241 -7.72 -14.52 -1.45
C MET A 241 -7.20 -13.31 -0.67
N THR A 242 -6.31 -12.54 -1.29
CA THR A 242 -5.65 -11.36 -0.70
C THR A 242 -5.79 -10.16 -1.63
N GLU A 243 -5.68 -8.95 -1.08
CA GLU A 243 -5.82 -7.68 -1.83
C GLU A 243 -4.62 -7.40 -2.76
N ARG A 244 -3.49 -8.09 -2.57
CA ARG A 244 -2.25 -7.94 -3.35
C ARG A 244 -2.02 -9.10 -4.34
N ALA A 245 -3.08 -9.46 -5.05
CA ALA A 245 -3.05 -10.54 -6.04
C ALA A 245 -3.76 -10.15 -7.33
N LEU A 246 -3.33 -10.75 -8.44
CA LEU A 246 -4.03 -10.71 -9.72
C LEU A 246 -4.93 -11.94 -9.84
N TYR A 247 -6.15 -11.76 -10.32
CA TYR A 247 -7.14 -12.85 -10.44
C TYR A 247 -7.46 -13.17 -11.90
N LEU A 248 -7.37 -14.45 -12.24
CA LEU A 248 -7.81 -15.00 -13.52
C LEU A 248 -9.04 -15.86 -13.29
N ILE A 249 -10.17 -15.47 -13.89
CA ILE A 249 -11.42 -16.23 -13.86
C ILE A 249 -11.55 -16.99 -15.16
N LEU A 250 -11.48 -18.31 -15.13
CA LEU A 250 -11.64 -19.17 -16.31
C LEU A 250 -13.07 -19.70 -16.41
N LEU A 251 -13.70 -19.43 -17.56
CA LEU A 251 -15.06 -19.83 -17.89
C LEU A 251 -15.08 -20.63 -19.20
N THR A 252 -16.07 -21.51 -19.36
CA THR A 252 -16.27 -22.32 -20.59
C THR A 252 -17.75 -22.36 -20.95
N GLY A 253 -18.09 -22.26 -22.23
CA GLY A 253 -19.48 -22.12 -22.72
C GLY A 253 -20.34 -23.40 -22.76
N ARG A 254 -20.13 -24.34 -21.83
CA ARG A 254 -20.73 -25.69 -21.93
C ARG A 254 -22.15 -25.79 -21.37
N GLU A 255 -22.59 -24.87 -20.52
CA GLU A 255 -23.74 -25.11 -19.63
C GLU A 255 -24.81 -24.00 -19.67
N GLY A 256 -24.62 -22.92 -20.42
CA GLY A 256 -25.59 -21.81 -20.47
C GLY A 256 -25.66 -21.00 -19.17
N THR A 257 -24.72 -21.24 -18.24
CA THR A 257 -24.62 -20.59 -16.93
C THR A 257 -23.47 -19.60 -16.86
N GLU A 258 -22.94 -19.16 -18.01
CA GLU A 258 -21.66 -18.44 -18.08
C GLU A 258 -21.72 -17.08 -17.40
N ASP A 259 -22.82 -16.32 -17.57
CA ASP A 259 -23.03 -15.06 -16.86
C ASP A 259 -23.16 -15.28 -15.34
N HIS A 260 -23.83 -16.35 -14.92
CA HIS A 260 -23.98 -16.68 -13.50
C HIS A 260 -22.63 -17.08 -12.87
N ASP A 261 -21.82 -17.85 -13.59
CA ASP A 261 -20.49 -18.25 -13.14
C ASP A 261 -19.53 -17.07 -13.08
N ALA A 262 -19.54 -16.21 -14.11
CA ALA A 262 -18.81 -14.96 -14.10
C ALA A 262 -19.19 -14.14 -12.87
N GLU A 263 -20.49 -13.97 -12.63
CA GLU A 263 -21.01 -13.20 -11.49
C GLU A 263 -20.61 -13.81 -10.15
N TYR A 264 -20.73 -15.13 -10.00
CA TYR A 264 -20.32 -15.84 -8.78
C TYR A 264 -18.84 -15.58 -8.47
N TRP A 265 -17.93 -15.85 -9.41
CA TRP A 265 -16.50 -15.68 -9.16
C TRP A 265 -16.10 -14.22 -8.95
N LEU A 266 -16.68 -13.28 -9.72
CA LEU A 266 -16.43 -11.85 -9.52
C LEU A 266 -16.93 -11.36 -8.16
N SER A 267 -18.09 -11.84 -7.70
CA SER A 267 -18.60 -11.51 -6.36
C SER A 267 -17.71 -12.06 -5.25
N LEU A 268 -17.18 -13.27 -5.44
CA LEU A 268 -16.28 -13.93 -4.50
C LEU A 268 -14.97 -13.15 -4.39
N VAL A 269 -14.34 -12.84 -5.52
CA VAL A 269 -13.10 -12.03 -5.56
C VAL A 269 -13.34 -10.67 -4.91
N ARG A 270 -14.44 -9.99 -5.24
CA ARG A 270 -14.74 -8.68 -4.65
C ARG A 270 -14.94 -8.73 -3.13
N SER A 271 -15.54 -9.80 -2.63
CA SER A 271 -15.83 -9.95 -1.20
C SER A 271 -14.57 -10.14 -0.35
N PHE A 272 -13.52 -10.75 -0.91
CA PHE A 272 -12.30 -11.09 -0.16
C PHE A 272 -11.07 -10.26 -0.54
N ALA A 273 -10.96 -9.84 -1.80
CA ALA A 273 -9.83 -9.07 -2.30
C ALA A 273 -10.17 -7.60 -2.58
N GLY A 274 -11.44 -7.20 -2.40
CA GLY A 274 -11.88 -5.84 -2.69
C GLY A 274 -11.86 -5.51 -4.18
N ASN A 275 -11.51 -4.27 -4.53
CA ASN A 275 -11.48 -3.79 -5.91
C ASN A 275 -10.10 -4.02 -6.54
N VAL A 276 -9.79 -5.28 -6.85
CA VAL A 276 -8.57 -5.70 -7.55
C VAL A 276 -8.81 -5.86 -9.06
N PRO A 277 -7.77 -5.72 -9.90
CA PRO A 277 -7.89 -6.03 -11.32
C PRO A 277 -8.19 -7.52 -11.53
N VAL A 278 -9.12 -7.81 -12.44
CA VAL A 278 -9.53 -9.18 -12.78
C VAL A 278 -9.48 -9.38 -14.29
N ILE A 279 -8.93 -10.52 -14.71
CA ILE A 279 -9.02 -10.98 -16.10
C ILE A 279 -10.03 -12.13 -16.16
N VAL A 280 -11.10 -11.96 -16.95
CA VAL A 280 -12.07 -13.01 -17.24
C VAL A 280 -11.72 -13.64 -18.60
N LEU A 281 -11.45 -14.94 -18.58
CA LEU A 281 -11.09 -15.73 -19.73
C LEU A 281 -12.29 -16.55 -20.21
N LEU A 282 -12.71 -16.28 -21.44
CA LEU A 282 -13.62 -17.12 -22.19
C LEU A 282 -12.78 -18.21 -22.87
N HIS A 283 -12.66 -19.35 -22.18
CA HIS A 283 -11.71 -20.40 -22.48
C HIS A 283 -12.32 -21.54 -23.30
N LYS A 284 -11.47 -22.32 -23.98
CA LYS A 284 -11.85 -23.34 -24.99
C LYS A 284 -12.69 -22.72 -26.11
N TRP A 285 -12.24 -21.56 -26.57
CA TRP A 285 -12.98 -20.75 -27.55
C TRP A 285 -13.31 -21.52 -28.83
N ASN A 286 -12.44 -22.45 -29.25
CA ASN A 286 -12.68 -23.23 -30.46
C ASN A 286 -13.65 -24.38 -30.25
N ASP A 287 -13.77 -24.90 -29.03
CA ASP A 287 -14.76 -25.94 -28.70
C ASP A 287 -16.17 -25.32 -28.58
N TYR A 288 -16.28 -24.25 -27.78
CA TYR A 288 -17.55 -23.62 -27.40
C TYR A 288 -17.35 -22.12 -27.21
N SER A 289 -17.59 -21.33 -28.26
CA SER A 289 -17.61 -19.88 -28.16
C SER A 289 -18.89 -19.40 -27.49
N PHE A 290 -18.77 -18.36 -26.66
CA PHE A 290 -19.87 -17.76 -25.92
C PHE A 290 -19.61 -16.28 -25.69
N GLU A 291 -20.63 -15.55 -25.25
CA GLU A 291 -20.52 -14.14 -24.89
C GLU A 291 -21.05 -13.92 -23.48
N LEU A 292 -20.62 -12.83 -22.86
CA LEU A 292 -21.04 -12.41 -21.53
C LEU A 292 -21.65 -11.01 -21.62
N ASN A 293 -22.49 -10.65 -20.65
CA ASN A 293 -22.93 -9.26 -20.50
C ASN A 293 -21.84 -8.39 -19.88
N ARG A 294 -20.80 -8.08 -20.68
CA ARG A 294 -19.60 -7.35 -20.24
C ARG A 294 -19.91 -5.96 -19.68
N ALA A 295 -20.97 -5.30 -20.18
CA ALA A 295 -21.39 -3.98 -19.71
C ALA A 295 -21.91 -4.04 -18.27
N LEU A 296 -22.82 -4.98 -17.99
CA LEU A 296 -23.36 -5.19 -16.65
C LEU A 296 -22.26 -5.58 -15.65
N LEU A 297 -21.37 -6.50 -16.05
CA LEU A 297 -20.29 -6.96 -15.19
C LEU A 297 -19.31 -5.83 -14.86
N ARG A 298 -18.92 -5.00 -15.83
CA ARG A 298 -18.06 -3.83 -15.57
C ARG A 298 -18.74 -2.78 -14.70
N GLN A 299 -20.03 -2.53 -14.92
CA GLN A 299 -20.80 -1.62 -14.07
C GLN A 299 -20.80 -2.10 -12.61
N LYS A 300 -20.97 -3.41 -12.40
CA LYS A 300 -21.03 -3.98 -11.06
C LYS A 300 -19.66 -4.07 -10.40
N TYR A 301 -18.64 -4.60 -11.09
CA TYR A 301 -17.35 -5.00 -10.47
C TYR A 301 -16.15 -4.15 -10.90
N GLY A 302 -16.32 -3.17 -11.79
CA GLY A 302 -15.28 -2.22 -12.15
C GLY A 302 -14.28 -2.76 -13.17
N GLN A 303 -12.99 -2.81 -12.80
CA GLN A 303 -11.87 -3.04 -13.72
C GLN A 303 -11.76 -4.52 -14.13
N ILE A 304 -12.47 -4.88 -15.20
CA ILE A 304 -12.44 -6.23 -15.79
C ILE A 304 -11.87 -6.20 -17.21
N VAL A 305 -10.84 -7.02 -17.43
CA VAL A 305 -10.30 -7.36 -18.75
C VAL A 305 -10.95 -8.66 -19.23
N PHE A 306 -11.50 -8.69 -20.44
CA PHE A 306 -12.07 -9.90 -21.03
C PHE A 306 -11.20 -10.36 -22.18
N LEU A 307 -10.82 -11.63 -22.21
CA LEU A 307 -10.06 -12.24 -23.29
C LEU A 307 -10.67 -13.57 -23.69
N THR A 308 -10.59 -13.90 -24.98
CA THR A 308 -10.89 -15.25 -25.48
C THR A 308 -9.58 -16.03 -25.56
N THR A 309 -9.59 -17.28 -25.12
CA THR A 309 -8.37 -18.11 -25.06
C THR A 309 -8.63 -19.56 -25.43
N ASP A 310 -7.62 -20.20 -25.97
CA ASP A 310 -7.59 -21.63 -26.23
C ASP A 310 -6.17 -22.16 -25.99
N SER A 311 -6.03 -23.13 -25.09
CA SER A 311 -4.71 -23.67 -24.74
C SER A 311 -4.15 -24.59 -25.82
N GLU A 312 -5.01 -25.26 -26.59
CA GLU A 312 -4.60 -26.21 -27.63
C GLU A 312 -4.09 -25.47 -28.86
N THR A 313 -4.86 -24.49 -29.35
CA THR A 313 -4.46 -23.72 -30.54
C THR A 313 -3.60 -22.49 -30.22
N ALA A 314 -3.27 -22.29 -28.94
CA ALA A 314 -2.59 -21.10 -28.43
C ALA A 314 -3.32 -19.76 -28.68
N HIS A 315 -4.61 -19.79 -29.02
CA HIS A 315 -5.40 -18.59 -29.28
C HIS A 315 -5.46 -17.72 -28.03
N GLY A 316 -5.20 -16.42 -28.17
CA GLY A 316 -5.25 -15.44 -27.07
C GLY A 316 -4.20 -15.59 -25.96
N ILE A 317 -3.33 -16.62 -25.99
CA ILE A 317 -2.34 -16.86 -24.92
C ILE A 317 -1.28 -15.75 -24.86
N ALA A 318 -0.80 -15.26 -26.00
CA ALA A 318 0.15 -14.15 -26.04
C ALA A 318 -0.45 -12.86 -25.44
N GLY A 319 -1.68 -12.52 -25.81
CA GLY A 319 -2.40 -11.38 -25.24
C GLY A 319 -2.68 -11.54 -23.75
N LEU A 320 -2.93 -12.78 -23.28
CA LEU A 320 -3.05 -13.06 -21.84
C LEU A 320 -1.74 -12.78 -21.10
N ARG A 321 -0.58 -13.21 -21.63
CA ARG A 321 0.73 -12.92 -21.03
C ARG A 321 0.97 -11.41 -20.91
N GLU A 322 0.67 -10.66 -21.98
CA GLU A 322 0.78 -9.20 -22.00
C GLU A 322 -0.12 -8.54 -20.95
N GLN A 323 -1.39 -8.95 -20.85
CA GLN A 323 -2.31 -8.39 -19.86
C GLN A 323 -1.91 -8.73 -18.42
N ILE A 324 -1.38 -9.93 -18.18
CA ILE A 324 -0.83 -10.29 -16.86
C ILE A 324 0.34 -9.37 -16.51
N THR A 325 1.30 -9.17 -17.44
CA THR A 325 2.43 -8.25 -17.23
C THR A 325 1.98 -6.83 -16.94
N ASN A 326 1.06 -6.30 -17.74
CA ASN A 326 0.56 -4.92 -17.61
C ASN A 326 -0.19 -4.69 -16.29
N LEU A 327 -1.03 -5.64 -15.87
CA LEU A 327 -1.75 -5.52 -14.60
C LEU A 327 -0.85 -5.77 -13.40
N ALA A 328 0.12 -6.68 -13.51
CA ALA A 328 1.09 -6.94 -12.44
C ALA A 328 1.92 -5.69 -12.12
N LEU A 329 2.32 -4.90 -13.11
CA LEU A 329 3.02 -3.62 -12.91
C LEU A 329 2.29 -2.66 -11.96
N GLY A 330 0.96 -2.69 -11.96
CA GLY A 330 0.11 -1.86 -11.11
C GLY A 330 -0.14 -2.43 -9.71
N LEU A 331 0.32 -3.65 -9.40
CA LEU A 331 0.03 -4.29 -8.12
C LEU A 331 0.76 -3.61 -6.96
N PRO A 332 0.04 -3.25 -5.87
CA PRO A 332 0.68 -2.73 -4.67
C PRO A 332 1.69 -3.73 -4.12
N GLY A 333 2.94 -3.28 -3.98
CA GLY A 333 4.00 -4.06 -3.36
C GLY A 333 4.85 -4.91 -4.32
N LEU A 334 4.53 -5.00 -5.62
CA LEU A 334 5.37 -5.74 -6.59
C LEU A 334 6.84 -5.30 -6.52
N LYS A 335 7.05 -3.98 -6.54
CA LYS A 335 8.36 -3.33 -6.45
C LYS A 335 8.69 -2.82 -5.03
N ALA A 336 8.02 -3.37 -4.00
CA ALA A 336 8.32 -2.99 -2.62
C ALA A 336 9.81 -3.18 -2.34
N SER A 337 10.45 -2.17 -1.77
CA SER A 337 11.83 -2.28 -1.29
C SER A 337 11.81 -2.90 0.09
N TRP A 338 12.27 -4.13 0.20
CA TRP A 338 12.41 -4.84 1.47
C TRP A 338 13.82 -4.70 2.03
N PRO A 339 13.98 -4.64 3.36
CA PRO A 339 15.28 -4.85 3.99
C PRO A 339 15.86 -6.23 3.61
N VAL A 340 17.17 -6.32 3.41
CA VAL A 340 17.86 -7.59 3.07
C VAL A 340 17.56 -8.72 4.08
N ALA A 341 17.38 -8.38 5.36
CA ALA A 341 17.04 -9.35 6.40
C ALA A 341 15.66 -10.01 6.17
N TRP A 342 14.68 -9.25 5.65
CA TRP A 342 13.35 -9.80 5.33
C TRP A 342 13.43 -10.77 4.16
N GLN A 343 14.23 -10.45 3.14
CA GLN A 343 14.48 -11.34 2.02
C GLN A 343 15.12 -12.66 2.50
N ARG A 344 16.10 -12.58 3.41
CA ARG A 344 16.74 -13.76 4.02
C ARG A 344 15.73 -14.65 4.73
N VAL A 345 14.83 -14.06 5.54
CA VAL A 345 13.74 -14.81 6.19
C VAL A 345 12.89 -15.53 5.15
N LYS A 346 12.47 -14.83 4.08
CA LYS A 346 11.65 -15.42 3.00
C LYS A 346 12.34 -16.58 2.31
N ASP A 347 13.62 -16.43 1.95
CA ASP A 347 14.36 -17.43 1.18
C ASP A 347 14.70 -18.67 2.01
N ASP A 348 14.86 -18.51 3.33
CA ASP A 348 15.15 -19.62 4.25
C ASP A 348 13.90 -20.32 4.79
N LEU A 349 12.68 -19.90 4.41
CA LEU A 349 11.45 -20.50 4.92
C LEU A 349 11.39 -22.00 4.59
N PRO A 350 11.11 -22.88 5.58
CA PRO A 350 10.98 -24.31 5.34
C PRO A 350 9.65 -24.61 4.63
N LEU A 351 9.68 -24.69 3.30
CA LEU A 351 8.51 -24.96 2.44
C LEU A 351 8.10 -26.44 2.39
N GLU A 352 8.44 -27.23 3.43
CA GLU A 352 8.09 -28.64 3.46
C GLU A 352 6.57 -28.85 3.58
N LYS A 353 6.08 -29.90 2.91
CA LYS A 353 4.66 -30.26 2.94
C LYS A 353 4.29 -30.69 4.37
N ASP A 354 3.25 -30.08 4.94
CA ASP A 354 2.72 -30.30 6.30
C ASP A 354 3.50 -29.66 7.47
N SER A 355 4.39 -28.71 7.19
CA SER A 355 5.01 -27.88 8.24
C SER A 355 4.08 -26.74 8.65
N TRP A 356 3.87 -26.58 9.96
CA TRP A 356 3.24 -25.40 10.55
C TRP A 356 4.15 -24.85 11.65
N LEU A 357 4.13 -23.54 11.83
CA LEU A 357 4.91 -22.85 12.85
C LEU A 357 3.97 -22.05 13.74
N THR A 358 4.23 -22.06 15.05
CA THR A 358 3.61 -21.08 15.94
C THR A 358 4.15 -19.70 15.61
N PHE A 359 3.37 -18.66 15.92
CA PHE A 359 3.83 -17.30 15.68
C PHE A 359 5.10 -16.97 16.48
N ASP A 360 5.23 -17.50 17.70
CA ASP A 360 6.46 -17.32 18.50
C ASP A 360 7.67 -18.04 17.88
N ALA A 361 7.49 -19.23 17.31
CA ALA A 361 8.55 -19.91 16.55
C ALA A 361 8.94 -19.11 15.31
N PHE A 362 7.97 -18.51 14.60
CA PHE A 362 8.24 -17.62 13.49
C PHE A 362 9.02 -16.36 13.93
N ARG A 363 8.67 -15.75 15.06
CA ARG A 363 9.41 -14.61 15.61
C ARG A 363 10.86 -14.98 15.94
N ALA A 364 11.07 -16.13 16.58
CA ALA A 364 12.43 -16.63 16.84
C ALA A 364 13.22 -16.85 15.54
N PHE A 365 12.59 -17.48 14.55
CA PHE A 365 13.15 -17.69 13.21
C PHE A 365 13.54 -16.38 12.51
N CYS A 366 12.72 -15.33 12.65
CA CYS A 366 13.01 -13.98 12.17
C CYS A 366 14.20 -13.33 12.90
N SER A 367 14.24 -13.42 14.23
CA SER A 367 15.32 -12.86 15.04
C SER A 367 16.68 -13.47 14.69
N GLU A 368 16.75 -14.79 14.50
CA GLU A 368 17.97 -15.50 14.06
C GLU A 368 18.51 -14.98 12.71
N ARG A 369 17.64 -14.37 11.89
CA ARG A 369 17.98 -13.86 10.55
C ARG A 369 18.13 -12.34 10.50
N GLY A 370 18.09 -11.68 11.66
CA GLY A 370 18.32 -10.24 11.80
C GLY A 370 17.07 -9.36 11.72
N VAL A 371 15.88 -9.95 11.86
CA VAL A 371 14.61 -9.20 11.98
C VAL A 371 14.18 -9.22 13.45
N GLU A 372 14.67 -8.25 14.23
CA GLU A 372 14.49 -8.21 15.69
C GLU A 372 13.24 -7.46 16.16
N LEU A 373 12.79 -6.47 15.39
CA LEU A 373 11.66 -5.64 15.78
C LEU A 373 10.36 -6.42 15.61
N LEU A 374 9.55 -6.51 16.67
CA LEU A 374 8.25 -7.20 16.64
C LEU A 374 7.33 -6.65 15.54
N GLY A 375 7.35 -5.34 15.31
CA GLY A 375 6.58 -4.71 14.25
C GLY A 375 7.00 -5.15 12.84
N ASP A 376 8.30 -5.38 12.64
CA ASP A 376 8.83 -5.89 11.37
C ASP A 376 8.45 -7.36 11.16
N GLN A 377 8.52 -8.17 12.22
CA GLN A 377 8.13 -9.59 12.19
C GLN A 377 6.65 -9.74 11.81
N GLU A 378 5.77 -8.96 12.43
CA GLU A 378 4.34 -8.95 12.11
C GLU A 378 4.05 -8.46 10.70
N ALA A 379 4.72 -7.38 10.27
CA ALA A 379 4.55 -6.87 8.90
C ALA A 379 5.04 -7.89 7.86
N LEU A 380 6.19 -8.51 8.10
CA LEU A 380 6.74 -9.56 7.24
C LEU A 380 5.82 -10.77 7.16
N ALA A 381 5.26 -11.24 8.27
CA ALA A 381 4.27 -12.33 8.27
C ALA A 381 3.07 -12.02 7.37
N GLY A 382 2.52 -10.80 7.48
CA GLY A 382 1.41 -10.36 6.62
C GLY A 382 1.80 -10.35 5.14
N TYR A 383 3.00 -9.90 4.80
CA TYR A 383 3.50 -9.93 3.42
C TYR A 383 3.70 -11.34 2.87
N LEU A 384 4.24 -12.25 3.70
CA LEU A 384 4.39 -13.65 3.32
C LEU A 384 3.04 -14.32 3.11
N HIS A 385 2.02 -13.95 3.89
CA HIS A 385 0.63 -14.34 3.67
C HIS A 385 0.07 -13.80 2.35
N ASP A 386 0.26 -12.51 2.08
CA ASP A 386 -0.20 -11.86 0.84
C ASP A 386 0.37 -12.53 -0.42
N LEU A 387 1.65 -12.90 -0.38
CA LEU A 387 2.33 -13.63 -1.45
C LEU A 387 1.92 -15.11 -1.55
N GLY A 388 1.27 -15.65 -0.52
CA GLY A 388 0.96 -17.06 -0.43
C GLY A 388 2.20 -17.94 -0.16
N LEU A 389 3.17 -17.43 0.57
CA LEU A 389 4.31 -18.20 1.05
C LEU A 389 4.06 -18.79 2.44
N MET A 390 3.18 -18.16 3.21
CA MET A 390 2.65 -18.63 4.48
C MET A 390 1.12 -18.42 4.49
N LEU A 391 0.39 -19.10 5.36
CA LEU A 391 -1.06 -18.96 5.49
C LEU A 391 -1.45 -18.47 6.87
#